data_AF-A0A3D1IB44-F1
#
_entry.id   AF-A0A3D1IB44-F1
#
_cell.length_a   1.000
_cell.length_b   1.000
_cell.length_c   1.000
_cell.angle_alpha   90.00
_cell.angle_beta   90.00
_cell.angle_gamma   90.00
#
_symmetry.space_group_name_H-M   'P 1'
#
loop_
_entity.id
_entity.type
_entity.pdbx_description
1 polymer ?
#
loop_
_entity_poly.entity_id
_entity_poly.type
_entity_poly.pdbx_seq_one_letter_code
_entity_poly.pdbx_strand_id
1 'polypeptide(L)'
;MPGDHDRAVPEQVRVLREKLLDLTLRNPMLNFRPSRRNGVLLEGELSEHVWRRLVENETKLRFQGKPDPRRLPDAQATQDGGLYDYGDPVSLAFLRERAEEELQASLIDPSRPLDQLDDVLQAADTQTALERKLLNIRRLARTSEEELGINTLFLAMGALDWTDADGRTCRAPLIFIPVDLEIDRAGRFILKYDGGDVGGNPPLAAKLAELTVQLPDFAERESLNGFFDEVRALVSGKGWSVDDNFLYLGFFNFERFVMYEDLGGANWPDGRKP
;
A
#
# COMPACT_ATOMS: atom_id res chain seq x y z
N MET A 1 33.78 -39.49 -3.10
CA MET A 1 32.40 -39.86 -3.46
C MET A 1 31.46 -38.88 -2.76
N PRO A 2 31.07 -37.77 -3.39
CA PRO A 2 30.02 -36.91 -2.87
C PRO A 2 28.67 -37.37 -3.44
N GLY A 3 27.73 -37.72 -2.56
CA GLY A 3 26.40 -38.18 -2.93
C GLY A 3 25.48 -37.02 -3.27
N ASP A 4 24.76 -37.19 -4.38
CA ASP A 4 23.56 -36.43 -4.77
C ASP A 4 22.58 -36.33 -3.60
N HIS A 5 22.46 -35.15 -3.02
CA HIS A 5 21.33 -34.78 -2.17
C HIS A 5 20.62 -33.56 -2.74
N ASP A 6 20.47 -33.49 -4.06
CA ASP A 6 19.46 -32.66 -4.68
C ASP A 6 18.20 -33.52 -4.86
N ARG A 7 17.41 -33.64 -3.78
CA ARG A 7 16.12 -34.34 -3.82
C ARG A 7 15.18 -33.50 -4.69
N ALA A 8 14.99 -33.92 -5.93
CA ALA A 8 14.01 -33.38 -6.86
C ALA A 8 12.67 -33.14 -6.13
N VAL A 9 12.25 -31.87 -6.09
CA VAL A 9 10.96 -31.47 -5.53
C VAL A 9 9.86 -32.21 -6.29
N PRO A 10 8.93 -32.92 -5.63
CA PRO A 10 7.91 -33.69 -6.31
C PRO A 10 7.09 -32.81 -7.27
N GLU A 11 6.80 -33.28 -8.48
CA GLU A 11 6.06 -32.51 -9.50
C GLU A 11 4.72 -31.98 -8.98
N GLN A 12 4.08 -32.74 -8.08
CA GLN A 12 2.85 -32.35 -7.40
C GLN A 12 3.04 -31.13 -6.48
N VAL A 13 4.20 -31.04 -5.81
CA VAL A 13 4.59 -29.87 -5.01
C VAL A 13 4.90 -28.69 -5.92
N ARG A 14 5.52 -28.89 -7.09
CA ARG A 14 5.71 -27.84 -8.11
C ARG A 14 4.39 -27.30 -8.67
N VAL A 15 3.47 -28.18 -9.06
CA VAL A 15 2.15 -27.80 -9.58
C VAL A 15 1.29 -27.14 -8.50
N LEU A 16 1.40 -27.57 -7.24
CA LEU A 16 0.70 -26.92 -6.12
C LEU A 16 1.30 -25.54 -5.83
N ARG A 17 2.63 -25.42 -5.89
CA ARG A 17 3.36 -24.15 -5.81
C ARG A 17 2.94 -23.17 -6.90
N GLU A 18 2.88 -23.61 -8.16
CA GLU A 18 2.42 -22.80 -9.30
C GLU A 18 0.94 -22.38 -9.17
N LYS A 19 0.10 -23.20 -8.53
CA LYS A 19 -1.33 -22.87 -8.28
C LYS A 19 -1.54 -21.90 -7.12
N LEU A 20 -0.65 -21.88 -6.13
CA LEU A 20 -0.71 -20.98 -4.99
C LEU A 20 -0.24 -19.57 -5.35
N LEU A 21 0.79 -19.46 -6.20
CA LEU A 21 1.27 -18.19 -6.72
C LEU A 21 0.37 -17.73 -7.88
N ASP A 22 -0.62 -16.87 -7.61
CA ASP A 22 -1.33 -16.17 -8.69
C ASP A 22 -0.39 -15.11 -9.31
N LEU A 23 0.44 -15.54 -10.26
CA LEU A 23 1.36 -14.68 -11.02
C LEU A 23 0.68 -14.05 -12.25
N THR A 24 -0.65 -14.11 -12.35
CA THR A 24 -1.37 -13.47 -13.44
C THR A 24 -1.51 -11.96 -13.19
N LEU A 25 -1.62 -11.17 -14.25
CA LEU A 25 -1.87 -9.72 -14.15
C LEU A 25 -3.28 -9.38 -13.61
N ARG A 26 -4.07 -10.38 -13.17
CA ARG A 26 -5.29 -10.17 -12.39
C ARG A 26 -4.98 -9.94 -10.91
N ASN A 27 -3.79 -10.35 -10.45
CA ASN A 27 -3.36 -10.12 -9.09
C ASN A 27 -3.06 -8.61 -8.88
N PRO A 28 -3.76 -7.94 -7.94
CA PRO A 28 -3.55 -6.52 -7.66
C PRO A 28 -2.15 -6.21 -7.12
N MET A 29 -1.41 -7.21 -6.63
CA MET A 29 -0.02 -7.06 -6.21
C MET A 29 0.95 -7.01 -7.39
N LEU A 30 0.55 -7.45 -8.60
CA LEU A 30 1.37 -7.38 -9.81
C LEU A 30 0.95 -6.26 -10.76
N ASN A 31 -0.36 -6.03 -10.85
CA ASN A 31 -0.97 -5.01 -11.70
C ASN A 31 -2.05 -4.27 -10.90
N PHE A 32 -1.57 -3.43 -9.99
CA PHE A 32 -2.34 -2.60 -9.11
C PHE A 32 -3.30 -1.69 -9.86
N ARG A 33 -4.56 -1.70 -9.39
CA ARG A 33 -5.62 -0.81 -9.81
C ARG A 33 -6.35 -0.30 -8.57
N PRO A 34 -6.40 1.02 -8.33
CA PRO A 34 -7.09 1.57 -7.17
C PRO A 34 -8.54 1.10 -7.09
N SER A 35 -8.91 0.48 -5.97
CA SER A 35 -10.30 0.13 -5.70
C SER A 35 -11.15 1.39 -5.51
N ARG A 36 -12.26 1.47 -6.24
CA ARG A 36 -13.22 2.57 -6.09
C ARG A 36 -14.01 2.54 -4.79
N ARG A 37 -14.09 1.40 -4.10
CA ARG A 37 -14.95 1.21 -2.91
C ARG A 37 -14.20 0.78 -1.65
N ASN A 38 -13.11 0.02 -1.82
CA ASN A 38 -12.45 -0.70 -0.72
C ASN A 38 -10.98 -0.29 -0.59
N GLY A 39 -10.64 0.95 -0.94
CA GLY A 39 -9.30 1.47 -0.69
C GLY A 39 -9.19 2.97 -0.93
N VAL A 40 -8.14 3.54 -0.37
CA VAL A 40 -7.89 4.98 -0.31
C VAL A 40 -6.48 5.25 -0.81
N LEU A 41 -6.37 6.12 -1.81
CA LEU A 41 -5.09 6.64 -2.28
C LEU A 41 -4.73 7.88 -1.46
N LEU A 42 -3.51 7.92 -0.93
CA LEU A 42 -2.97 9.07 -0.21
C LEU A 42 -2.12 9.89 -1.16
N GLU A 43 -2.27 11.21 -1.16
CA GLU A 43 -1.63 12.13 -2.09
C GLU A 43 -0.90 13.24 -1.32
N GLY A 44 0.30 13.62 -1.79
CA GLY A 44 1.08 14.71 -1.18
C GLY A 44 1.87 14.30 0.07
N GLU A 45 1.89 13.02 0.41
CA GLU A 45 2.60 12.48 1.56
C GLU A 45 3.98 11.93 1.17
N LEU A 46 4.98 12.11 2.04
CA LEU A 46 6.29 11.48 1.90
C LEU A 46 6.29 10.10 2.59
N SER A 47 6.56 9.03 1.85
CA SER A 47 6.55 7.67 2.40
C SER A 47 7.49 7.50 3.59
N GLU A 48 8.67 8.09 3.54
CA GLU A 48 9.65 8.11 4.64
C GLU A 48 9.08 8.75 5.92
N HIS A 49 8.27 9.80 5.78
CA HIS A 49 7.63 10.45 6.93
C HIS A 49 6.55 9.55 7.53
N VAL A 50 5.68 9.00 6.67
CA VAL A 50 4.61 8.08 7.09
C VAL A 50 5.19 6.83 7.75
N TRP A 51 6.28 6.28 7.20
CA TRP A 51 7.03 5.15 7.77
C TRP A 51 7.50 5.44 9.19
N ARG A 52 8.23 6.56 9.37
CA ARG A 52 8.74 6.97 10.68
C ARG A 52 7.61 7.16 11.69
N ARG A 53 6.50 7.77 11.30
CA ARG A 53 5.37 8.00 12.23
C ARG A 53 4.65 6.69 12.55
N LEU A 54 4.24 5.95 11.53
CA LEU A 54 3.35 4.80 11.68
C LEU A 54 4.07 3.56 12.22
N VAL A 55 5.27 3.26 11.70
CA VAL A 55 6.00 2.02 12.01
C VAL A 55 7.00 2.25 13.13
N GLU A 56 7.91 3.22 13.01
CA GLU A 56 8.98 3.40 14.01
C GLU A 56 8.47 4.02 15.32
N ASN A 57 7.53 4.96 15.24
CA ASN A 57 6.98 5.65 16.41
C ASN A 57 5.59 5.15 16.83
N GLU A 58 5.01 4.18 16.12
CA GLU A 58 3.65 3.65 16.35
C GLU A 58 2.58 4.75 16.55
N THR A 59 2.77 5.87 15.86
CA THR A 59 1.89 7.03 15.99
C THR A 59 0.59 6.79 15.25
N LYS A 60 -0.50 7.20 15.89
CA LYS A 60 -1.86 7.10 15.36
C LYS A 60 -2.11 8.20 14.33
N LEU A 61 -2.37 7.83 13.10
CA LEU A 61 -2.60 8.77 11.99
C LEU A 61 -4.08 8.92 11.71
N ARG A 62 -4.50 10.12 11.32
CA ARG A 62 -5.87 10.47 10.93
C ARG A 62 -5.94 10.63 9.43
N PHE A 63 -7.15 10.74 8.90
CA PHE A 63 -7.38 10.99 7.47
C PHE A 63 -8.07 12.32 7.27
N GLN A 64 -7.73 12.99 6.17
CA GLN A 64 -8.45 14.14 5.67
C GLN A 64 -8.62 14.04 4.16
N GLY A 65 -9.85 14.23 3.69
CA GLY A 65 -10.16 14.28 2.29
C GLY A 65 -10.12 15.70 1.75
N LYS A 66 -10.17 15.81 0.42
CA LYS A 66 -10.35 17.10 -0.24
C LYS A 66 -11.69 17.72 0.18
N PRO A 67 -11.80 19.06 0.27
CA PRO A 67 -13.06 19.72 0.56
C PRO A 67 -14.16 19.24 -0.40
N ASP A 68 -15.33 18.90 0.16
CA ASP A 68 -16.45 18.49 -0.69
C ASP A 68 -16.87 19.68 -1.58
N PRO A 69 -16.97 19.47 -2.91
CA PRO A 69 -17.44 20.51 -3.80
C PRO A 69 -18.87 20.90 -3.42
N ARG A 70 -19.14 22.21 -3.42
CA ARG A 70 -20.48 22.72 -3.14
C ARG A 70 -21.47 22.17 -4.14
N ARG A 71 -22.54 21.54 -3.65
CA ARG A 71 -23.70 21.27 -4.48
C ARG A 71 -24.40 22.60 -4.76
N LEU A 72 -24.31 23.07 -6.00
CA LEU A 72 -25.21 24.09 -6.49
C LEU A 72 -26.65 23.55 -6.37
N PRO A 73 -27.57 24.24 -5.68
CA PRO A 73 -28.98 23.92 -5.83
C PRO A 73 -29.35 24.17 -7.30
N ASP A 74 -29.97 23.18 -7.93
CA ASP A 74 -30.47 23.18 -9.33
C ASP A 74 -29.57 22.62 -10.44
N ALA A 75 -28.87 21.52 -10.18
CA ALA A 75 -28.70 20.49 -11.22
C ALA A 75 -29.57 19.30 -10.85
N GLN A 76 -30.74 19.19 -11.51
CA GLN A 76 -31.61 18.03 -11.39
C GLN A 76 -30.79 16.75 -11.57
N ALA A 77 -31.10 15.77 -10.71
CA ALA A 77 -30.50 14.45 -10.70
C ALA A 77 -30.52 13.79 -12.09
N THR A 78 -29.45 13.96 -12.86
CA THR A 78 -29.05 12.99 -13.87
C THR A 78 -28.07 12.03 -13.20
N GLN A 79 -28.43 10.75 -13.24
CA GLN A 79 -27.55 9.63 -12.90
C GLN A 79 -26.44 9.55 -13.94
N ASP A 80 -25.50 10.48 -13.92
CA ASP A 80 -24.15 10.37 -14.48
C ASP A 80 -23.43 11.71 -14.25
N GLY A 81 -22.25 11.65 -13.61
CA GLY A 81 -21.24 12.70 -13.59
C GLY A 81 -21.70 14.09 -13.12
N GLY A 82 -21.86 14.28 -11.81
CA GLY A 82 -21.91 15.63 -11.24
C GLY A 82 -20.61 16.38 -11.57
N LEU A 83 -20.71 17.45 -12.36
CA LEU A 83 -19.59 18.31 -12.70
C LEU A 83 -19.19 19.11 -11.44
N TYR A 84 -18.05 18.78 -10.85
CA TYR A 84 -17.53 19.44 -9.65
C TYR A 84 -16.77 20.71 -10.04
N ASP A 85 -17.21 21.88 -9.57
CA ASP A 85 -16.52 23.15 -9.77
C ASP A 85 -15.60 23.45 -8.56
N TYR A 86 -14.32 23.14 -8.72
CA TYR A 86 -13.27 23.48 -7.74
C TYR A 86 -12.78 24.94 -7.86
N GLY A 87 -13.31 25.72 -8.82
CA GLY A 87 -12.97 27.12 -9.04
C GLY A 87 -13.78 28.13 -8.21
N ASP A 88 -14.73 27.67 -7.38
CA ASP A 88 -15.56 28.58 -6.58
C ASP A 88 -14.73 29.37 -5.56
N PRO A 89 -14.95 30.70 -5.42
CA PRO A 89 -14.23 31.55 -4.47
C PRO A 89 -14.17 31.04 -3.03
N VAL A 90 -15.09 30.21 -2.56
CA VAL A 90 -15.02 29.68 -1.18
C VAL A 90 -14.18 28.41 -1.07
N SER A 91 -14.22 27.51 -2.05
CA SER A 91 -13.27 26.39 -2.11
C SER A 91 -11.83 26.92 -2.20
N LEU A 92 -11.62 27.98 -2.99
CA LEU A 92 -10.35 28.69 -3.07
C LEU A 92 -10.00 29.43 -1.78
N ALA A 93 -10.96 30.02 -1.07
CA ALA A 93 -10.71 30.64 0.22
C ALA A 93 -10.27 29.62 1.28
N PHE A 94 -10.91 28.45 1.33
CA PHE A 94 -10.52 27.37 2.24
C PHE A 94 -9.11 26.84 1.93
N LEU A 95 -8.78 26.64 0.64
CA LEU A 95 -7.42 26.26 0.24
C LEU A 95 -6.39 27.34 0.59
N ARG A 96 -6.74 28.62 0.46
CA ARG A 96 -5.87 29.75 0.84
C ARG A 96 -5.66 29.83 2.35
N GLU A 97 -6.72 29.77 3.14
CA GLU A 97 -6.65 29.81 4.59
C GLU A 97 -5.77 28.66 5.11
N ARG A 98 -5.94 27.46 4.57
CA ARG A 98 -5.08 26.33 4.90
C ARG A 98 -3.63 26.54 4.48
N ALA A 99 -3.39 27.02 3.25
CA ALA A 99 -2.03 27.31 2.79
C ALA A 99 -1.36 28.41 3.65
N GLU A 100 -2.14 29.35 4.16
CA GLU A 100 -1.70 30.38 5.10
C GLU A 100 -1.38 29.79 6.48
N GLU A 101 -2.20 28.89 7.02
CA GLU A 101 -1.93 28.17 8.27
C GLU A 101 -0.68 27.29 8.17
N GLU A 102 -0.54 26.54 7.08
CA GLU A 102 0.63 25.74 6.73
C GLU A 102 1.89 26.65 6.68
N LEU A 103 1.82 27.76 5.93
CA LEU A 103 2.90 28.73 5.86
C LEU A 103 3.23 29.33 7.23
N GLN A 104 2.23 29.61 8.05
CA GLN A 104 2.42 30.19 9.39
C GLN A 104 3.06 29.19 10.35
N ALA A 105 2.70 27.91 10.28
CA ALA A 105 3.33 26.83 11.05
C ALA A 105 4.82 26.68 10.69
N SER A 106 5.16 26.79 9.40
CA SER A 106 6.55 26.80 8.89
C SER A 106 7.39 27.95 9.44
N LEU A 107 6.79 29.13 9.57
CA LEU A 107 7.48 30.33 10.05
C LEU A 107 7.80 30.27 11.56
N ILE A 108 7.07 29.48 12.34
CA ILE A 108 7.25 29.33 13.80
C ILE A 108 8.42 28.39 14.12
N ASP A 109 8.69 27.39 13.28
CA ASP A 109 9.85 26.49 13.39
C ASP A 109 10.49 26.23 12.01
N PRO A 110 11.33 27.17 11.52
CA PRO A 110 11.92 27.09 10.18
C PRO A 110 12.92 25.94 9.99
N SER A 111 13.21 25.18 11.05
CA SER A 111 14.05 23.97 11.00
C SER A 111 13.26 22.70 10.72
N ARG A 112 11.91 22.76 10.80
CA ARG A 112 11.00 21.66 10.47
C ARG A 112 10.34 21.92 9.11
N PRO A 113 10.55 21.05 8.10
CA PRO A 113 9.74 21.05 6.89
C PRO A 113 8.25 20.93 7.24
N LEU A 114 7.38 21.74 6.60
CA LEU A 114 5.92 21.73 6.79
C LEU A 114 5.31 20.32 6.79
N ASP A 115 5.85 19.45 5.93
CA ASP A 115 5.42 18.07 5.71
C ASP A 115 5.63 17.15 6.93
N GLN A 116 6.17 17.67 8.05
CA GLN A 116 6.58 16.89 9.23
C GLN A 116 5.76 17.14 10.51
N LEU A 117 4.66 17.89 10.44
CA LEU A 117 3.98 18.42 11.63
C LEU A 117 2.57 17.92 11.91
N ASP A 118 1.91 17.22 10.98
CA ASP A 118 0.54 16.75 11.21
C ASP A 118 0.41 15.21 11.16
N ASP A 119 -0.38 14.68 12.09
CA ASP A 119 -0.82 13.29 12.15
C ASP A 119 -2.02 13.05 11.22
N VAL A 120 -2.03 13.69 10.05
CA VAL A 120 -3.17 13.69 9.14
C VAL A 120 -2.70 13.36 7.73
N LEU A 121 -3.12 12.20 7.27
CA LEU A 121 -2.91 11.70 5.92
C LEU A 121 -3.91 12.33 4.96
N GLN A 122 -3.40 13.01 3.93
CA GLN A 122 -4.21 13.60 2.88
C GLN A 122 -4.64 12.53 1.86
N ALA A 123 -5.95 12.39 1.66
CA ALA A 123 -6.53 11.44 0.73
C ALA A 123 -6.97 12.10 -0.58
N ALA A 124 -6.85 11.35 -1.67
CA ALA A 124 -7.26 11.79 -3.01
C ALA A 124 -8.77 12.07 -3.12
N ASP A 125 -9.58 11.36 -2.33
CA ASP A 125 -11.05 11.44 -2.31
C ASP A 125 -11.54 12.71 -1.57
N THR A 126 -12.77 13.13 -1.89
CA THR A 126 -13.44 14.19 -1.10
C THR A 126 -13.78 13.69 0.30
N GLN A 127 -13.95 14.59 1.27
CA GLN A 127 -14.22 14.23 2.67
C GLN A 127 -15.41 13.27 2.81
N THR A 128 -16.55 13.56 2.19
CA THR A 128 -17.73 12.66 2.23
C THR A 128 -17.46 11.30 1.57
N ALA A 129 -16.72 11.27 0.46
CA ALA A 129 -16.40 10.03 -0.23
C ALA A 129 -15.41 9.17 0.58
N LEU A 130 -14.42 9.82 1.19
CA LEU A 130 -13.41 9.21 2.06
C LEU A 130 -14.06 8.55 3.27
N GLU A 131 -14.92 9.25 4.00
CA GLU A 131 -15.61 8.70 5.18
C GLU A 131 -16.42 7.44 4.84
N ARG A 132 -17.11 7.43 3.70
CA ARG A 132 -17.85 6.26 3.21
C ARG A 132 -16.93 5.09 2.90
N LYS A 133 -15.77 5.35 2.30
CA LYS A 133 -14.78 4.31 2.01
C LYS A 133 -14.15 3.76 3.29
N LEU A 134 -13.71 4.63 4.20
CA LEU A 134 -13.10 4.23 5.47
C LEU A 134 -14.06 3.41 6.34
N LEU A 135 -15.35 3.78 6.38
CA LEU A 135 -16.37 2.98 7.07
C LEU A 135 -16.49 1.57 6.48
N ASN A 136 -16.50 1.48 5.15
CA ASN A 136 -16.61 0.20 4.45
C ASN A 136 -15.33 -0.65 4.60
N ILE A 137 -14.15 -0.04 4.51
CA ILE A 137 -12.86 -0.68 4.76
C ILE A 137 -12.83 -1.25 6.16
N ARG A 138 -13.14 -0.45 7.18
CA ARG A 138 -13.19 -0.92 8.57
C ARG A 138 -14.14 -2.10 8.75
N ARG A 139 -15.33 -2.06 8.11
CA ARG A 139 -16.30 -3.16 8.18
C ARG A 139 -15.71 -4.44 7.59
N LEU A 140 -15.08 -4.36 6.42
CA LEU A 140 -14.50 -5.50 5.73
C LEU A 140 -13.30 -6.08 6.50
N ALA A 141 -12.40 -5.23 7.01
CA ALA A 141 -11.24 -5.66 7.79
C ALA A 141 -11.67 -6.47 9.01
N ARG A 142 -12.62 -5.95 9.79
CA ARG A 142 -13.16 -6.66 10.94
C ARG A 142 -13.85 -7.98 10.57
N THR A 143 -14.59 -8.01 9.46
CA THR A 143 -15.19 -9.26 8.97
C THR A 143 -14.11 -10.29 8.60
N SER A 144 -13.03 -9.87 7.94
CA SER A 144 -11.91 -10.76 7.59
C SER A 144 -11.23 -11.31 8.85
N GLU A 145 -11.01 -10.48 9.86
CA GLU A 145 -10.45 -10.93 11.15
C GLU A 145 -11.39 -11.88 11.90
N GLU A 146 -12.69 -11.56 11.99
CA GLU A 146 -13.68 -12.35 12.72
C GLU A 146 -13.99 -13.70 12.04
N GLU A 147 -14.07 -13.74 10.71
CA GLU A 147 -14.47 -14.93 9.95
C GLU A 147 -13.29 -15.81 9.53
N LEU A 148 -12.17 -15.21 9.14
CA LEU A 148 -11.01 -15.92 8.59
C LEU A 148 -9.82 -15.94 9.57
N GLY A 149 -9.85 -15.13 10.64
CA GLY A 149 -8.77 -15.07 11.62
C GLY A 149 -7.50 -14.40 11.12
N ILE A 150 -7.57 -13.63 10.04
CA ILE A 150 -6.41 -13.03 9.36
C ILE A 150 -6.60 -11.52 9.20
N ASN A 151 -5.51 -10.76 9.34
CA ASN A 151 -5.49 -9.37 8.90
C ASN A 151 -5.21 -9.32 7.39
N THR A 152 -6.07 -8.64 6.64
CA THR A 152 -5.93 -8.44 5.19
C THR A 152 -5.82 -6.97 4.81
N LEU A 153 -5.84 -6.05 5.78
CA LEU A 153 -5.74 -4.62 5.58
C LEU A 153 -4.28 -4.18 5.69
N PHE A 154 -3.76 -3.59 4.61
CA PHE A 154 -2.39 -3.10 4.57
C PHE A 154 -2.33 -1.67 4.04
N LEU A 155 -1.36 -0.92 4.53
CA LEU A 155 -0.85 0.27 3.87
C LEU A 155 0.27 -0.17 2.92
N ALA A 156 -0.01 -0.10 1.63
CA ALA A 156 0.96 -0.32 0.58
C ALA A 156 1.81 0.95 0.39
N MET A 157 3.13 0.78 0.35
CA MET A 157 4.10 1.87 0.29
C MET A 157 5.14 1.62 -0.80
N GLY A 158 5.41 2.65 -1.58
CA GLY A 158 6.24 2.57 -2.78
C GLY A 158 5.59 1.75 -3.89
N ALA A 159 5.85 2.09 -5.14
CA ALA A 159 5.42 1.28 -6.27
C ALA A 159 6.50 1.17 -7.35
N LEU A 160 6.52 0.04 -8.03
CA LEU A 160 7.28 -0.17 -9.24
C LEU A 160 6.34 -0.13 -10.44
N ASP A 161 6.59 0.80 -11.35
CA ASP A 161 6.06 0.75 -12.71
C ASP A 161 7.00 -0.10 -13.56
N TRP A 162 6.53 -1.29 -13.93
CA TRP A 162 7.30 -2.30 -14.65
C TRP A 162 6.57 -2.75 -15.91
N THR A 163 7.30 -3.45 -16.78
CA THR A 163 6.76 -3.97 -18.04
C THR A 163 6.90 -5.49 -18.05
N ASP A 164 5.79 -6.20 -18.25
CA ASP A 164 5.79 -7.66 -18.37
C ASP A 164 6.41 -8.14 -19.69
N ALA A 165 6.69 -9.43 -19.81
CA ALA A 165 7.25 -10.06 -21.01
C ALA A 165 6.44 -9.76 -22.29
N ASP A 166 5.13 -9.56 -22.16
CA ASP A 166 4.20 -9.17 -23.24
C ASP A 166 4.29 -7.66 -23.62
N GLY A 167 5.16 -6.88 -22.99
CA GLY A 167 5.27 -5.43 -23.23
C GLY A 167 4.19 -4.60 -22.54
N ARG A 168 3.43 -5.17 -21.60
CA ARG A 168 2.36 -4.48 -20.87
C ARG A 168 2.92 -3.75 -19.66
N THR A 169 2.68 -2.44 -19.59
CA THR A 169 3.02 -1.63 -18.40
C THR A 169 2.06 -1.94 -17.26
N CYS A 170 2.62 -2.31 -16.12
CA CYS A 170 1.95 -2.67 -14.89
C CYS A 170 2.53 -1.83 -13.75
N ARG A 171 1.71 -1.62 -12.71
CA ARG A 171 2.15 -0.99 -11.46
C ARG A 171 2.04 -2.02 -10.35
N ALA A 172 3.05 -2.18 -9.51
CA ALA A 172 3.03 -3.12 -8.39
C ALA A 172 3.52 -2.41 -7.13
N PRO A 173 2.81 -2.47 -5.99
CA PRO A 173 3.33 -1.93 -4.75
C PRO A 173 4.56 -2.69 -4.30
N LEU A 174 5.47 -2.05 -3.57
CA LEU A 174 6.73 -2.66 -3.16
C LEU A 174 6.69 -3.21 -1.74
N ILE A 175 6.12 -2.45 -0.81
CA ILE A 175 6.11 -2.77 0.62
C ILE A 175 4.67 -2.78 1.11
N PHE A 176 4.37 -3.67 2.06
CA PHE A 176 3.08 -3.77 2.72
C PHE A 176 3.24 -3.75 4.22
N ILE A 177 2.60 -2.76 4.84
CA ILE A 177 2.59 -2.56 6.29
C ILE A 177 1.20 -3.01 6.78
N PRO A 178 1.11 -4.03 7.66
CA PRO A 178 -0.17 -4.44 8.22
C PRO A 178 -0.69 -3.35 9.17
N VAL A 179 -1.97 -3.02 9.04
CA VAL A 179 -2.57 -1.88 9.74
C VAL A 179 -3.99 -2.16 10.18
N ASP A 180 -4.40 -1.46 11.23
CA ASP A 180 -5.76 -1.45 11.73
C ASP A 180 -6.41 -0.08 11.49
N LEU A 181 -7.73 -0.11 11.26
CA LEU A 181 -8.54 1.09 11.11
C LEU A 181 -9.60 1.19 12.22
N GLU A 182 -9.39 2.13 13.14
CA GLU A 182 -10.26 2.39 14.29
C GLU A 182 -11.09 3.67 14.12
N ILE A 183 -12.10 3.82 14.98
CA ILE A 183 -12.81 5.09 15.17
C ILE A 183 -12.60 5.53 16.61
N ASP A 184 -12.09 6.73 16.81
CA ASP A 184 -11.86 7.28 18.15
C ASP A 184 -13.18 7.75 18.82
N ARG A 185 -13.08 8.23 20.06
CA ARG A 185 -14.24 8.73 20.82
C ARG A 185 -14.91 9.95 20.19
N ALA A 186 -14.20 10.68 19.33
CA ALA A 186 -14.71 11.85 18.61
C ALA A 186 -15.30 11.47 17.24
N GLY A 187 -15.35 10.18 16.88
CA GLY A 187 -15.87 9.71 15.60
C GLY A 187 -14.88 9.83 14.45
N ARG A 188 -13.59 10.08 14.72
CA ARG A 188 -12.55 10.22 13.69
C ARG A 188 -11.91 8.88 13.37
N PHE A 189 -11.64 8.64 12.10
CA PHE A 189 -10.92 7.45 11.66
C PHE A 189 -9.43 7.56 12.01
N ILE A 190 -8.90 6.50 12.61
CA ILE A 190 -7.52 6.38 13.06
C ILE A 190 -6.88 5.16 12.41
N LEU A 191 -5.78 5.38 11.68
CA LEU A 191 -4.89 4.33 11.21
C LEU A 191 -3.83 4.07 12.27
N LYS A 192 -3.56 2.80 12.58
CA LYS A 192 -2.46 2.38 13.44
C LYS A 192 -1.75 1.17 12.82
N TYR A 193 -0.46 1.05 13.07
CA TYR A 193 0.27 -0.19 12.86
C TYR A 193 -0.29 -1.26 13.82
N ASP A 194 -0.52 -2.47 13.32
CA ASP A 194 -1.05 -3.57 14.14
C ASP A 194 0.05 -4.38 14.85
N GLY A 195 1.32 -4.09 14.55
CA GLY A 195 2.49 -4.79 15.09
C GLY A 195 2.87 -6.07 14.32
N GLY A 196 2.19 -6.37 13.20
CA GLY A 196 2.50 -7.50 12.34
C GLY A 196 3.72 -7.26 11.45
N ASP A 197 4.25 -8.31 10.84
CA ASP A 197 5.47 -8.20 10.04
C ASP A 197 5.27 -7.34 8.78
N VAL A 198 6.14 -6.34 8.60
CA VAL A 198 6.20 -5.57 7.37
C VAL A 198 6.96 -6.38 6.32
N GLY A 199 6.38 -6.53 5.13
CA GLY A 199 6.95 -7.36 4.07
C GLY A 199 7.06 -6.64 2.73
N GLY A 200 7.92 -7.20 1.87
CA GLY A 200 7.97 -6.83 0.45
C GLY A 200 6.78 -7.42 -0.33
N ASN A 201 6.93 -7.48 -1.66
CA ASN A 201 5.93 -8.07 -2.55
C ASN A 201 6.41 -9.41 -3.14
N PRO A 202 6.12 -10.57 -2.49
CA PRO A 202 6.55 -11.88 -2.98
C PRO A 202 6.07 -12.22 -4.42
N PRO A 203 4.81 -11.98 -4.83
CA PRO A 203 4.41 -12.20 -6.22
C PRO A 203 5.26 -11.40 -7.20
N LEU A 204 5.54 -10.12 -6.89
CA LEU A 204 6.40 -9.29 -7.73
C LEU A 204 7.82 -9.84 -7.77
N ALA A 205 8.41 -10.20 -6.63
CA ALA A 205 9.75 -10.79 -6.59
C ALA A 205 9.85 -12.06 -7.46
N ALA A 206 8.87 -12.97 -7.35
CA ALA A 206 8.80 -14.16 -8.18
C ALA A 206 8.66 -13.83 -9.67
N LYS A 207 7.81 -12.85 -10.02
CA LYS A 207 7.59 -12.44 -11.41
C LYS A 207 8.81 -11.77 -12.02
N LEU A 208 9.52 -10.93 -11.25
CA LEU A 208 10.75 -10.29 -11.67
C LEU A 208 11.90 -11.28 -11.81
N ALA A 209 11.94 -12.34 -11.00
CA ALA A 209 12.92 -13.41 -11.13
C ALA A 209 12.84 -14.12 -12.49
N GLU A 210 11.63 -14.32 -13.05
CA GLU A 210 11.43 -14.82 -14.43
C GLU A 210 12.07 -13.90 -15.48
N LEU A 211 12.15 -12.60 -15.19
CA LEU A 211 12.79 -11.57 -16.02
C LEU A 211 14.27 -11.34 -15.68
N THR A 212 14.88 -12.27 -14.92
CA THR A 212 16.27 -12.21 -14.45
C THR A 212 16.55 -10.99 -13.55
N VAL A 213 15.55 -10.55 -12.79
CA VAL A 213 15.65 -9.45 -11.83
C VAL A 213 15.34 -9.99 -10.44
N GLN A 214 16.34 -10.03 -9.56
CA GLN A 214 16.18 -10.50 -8.18
C GLN A 214 15.87 -9.30 -7.28
N LEU A 215 14.60 -9.13 -6.91
CA LEU A 215 14.21 -8.06 -6.00
C LEU A 215 14.80 -8.33 -4.60
N PRO A 216 15.41 -7.34 -3.93
CA PRO A 216 15.85 -7.50 -2.56
C PRO A 216 14.66 -7.79 -1.64
N ASP A 217 14.88 -8.57 -0.58
CA ASP A 217 13.88 -8.72 0.48
C ASP A 217 13.91 -7.49 1.39
N PHE A 218 12.73 -6.90 1.61
CA PHE A 218 12.59 -5.75 2.50
C PHE A 218 12.83 -6.13 3.97
N ALA A 219 12.48 -7.35 4.39
CA ALA A 219 12.62 -7.78 5.79
C ALA A 219 14.08 -7.78 6.28
N GLU A 220 15.03 -7.84 5.36
CA GLU A 220 16.47 -7.80 5.64
C GLU A 220 17.07 -6.39 5.61
N ARG A 221 16.26 -5.33 5.48
CA ARG A 221 16.74 -3.95 5.27
C ARG A 221 16.47 -3.06 6.46
N GLU A 222 17.42 -2.17 6.72
CA GLU A 222 17.39 -1.25 7.86
C GLU A 222 16.69 0.09 7.55
N SER A 223 16.52 0.44 6.27
CA SER A 223 15.95 1.74 5.87
C SER A 223 15.06 1.65 4.65
N LEU A 224 13.96 2.40 4.68
CA LEU A 224 12.99 2.48 3.58
C LEU A 224 13.61 3.06 2.30
N ASN A 225 14.23 4.25 2.39
CA ASN A 225 14.85 4.90 1.23
C ASN A 225 16.00 4.07 0.64
N GLY A 226 16.82 3.43 1.49
CA GLY A 226 17.90 2.57 1.01
C GLY A 226 17.38 1.37 0.20
N PHE A 227 16.25 0.80 0.60
CA PHE A 227 15.57 -0.24 -0.18
C PHE A 227 15.09 0.29 -1.53
N PHE A 228 14.43 1.46 -1.58
CA PHE A 228 14.01 2.04 -2.86
C PHE A 228 15.18 2.39 -3.79
N ASP A 229 16.30 2.87 -3.24
CA ASP A 229 17.52 3.14 -3.99
C ASP A 229 18.11 1.85 -4.60
N GLU A 230 18.14 0.76 -3.83
CA GLU A 230 18.60 -0.55 -4.30
C GLU A 230 17.70 -1.08 -5.43
N VAL A 231 16.37 -1.01 -5.26
CA VAL A 231 15.40 -1.41 -6.29
C VAL A 231 15.57 -0.55 -7.55
N ARG A 232 15.74 0.77 -7.40
CA ARG A 232 15.94 1.69 -8.53
C ARG A 232 17.22 1.39 -9.29
N ALA A 233 18.31 1.12 -8.59
CA ALA A 233 19.58 0.73 -9.20
C ALA A 233 19.44 -0.58 -9.98
N LEU A 234 18.72 -1.56 -9.43
CA LEU A 234 18.48 -2.87 -10.04
C LEU A 234 17.67 -2.79 -11.35
N VAL A 235 16.67 -1.91 -11.41
CA VAL A 235 15.78 -1.76 -12.58
C VAL A 235 16.26 -0.71 -13.58
N SER A 236 17.39 -0.05 -13.30
CA SER A 236 17.99 0.96 -14.16
C SER A 236 18.25 0.41 -15.57
N GLY A 237 17.88 1.18 -16.60
CA GLY A 237 18.05 0.80 -18.01
C GLY A 237 16.93 -0.09 -18.59
N LYS A 238 15.95 -0.54 -17.80
CA LYS A 238 14.79 -1.33 -18.30
C LYS A 238 13.60 -0.47 -18.75
N GLY A 239 13.67 0.85 -18.56
CA GLY A 239 12.53 1.75 -18.78
C GLY A 239 11.44 1.64 -17.70
N TRP A 240 11.79 1.07 -16.55
CA TRP A 240 10.93 0.95 -15.37
C TRP A 240 11.24 2.10 -14.40
N SER A 241 10.28 2.46 -13.56
CA SER A 241 10.43 3.54 -12.57
C SER A 241 9.90 3.14 -11.21
N VAL A 242 10.57 3.64 -10.17
CA VAL A 242 10.12 3.51 -8.78
C VAL A 242 9.44 4.82 -8.37
N ASP A 243 8.25 4.69 -7.80
CA ASP A 243 7.44 5.76 -7.21
C ASP A 243 7.48 5.61 -5.69
N ASP A 244 8.48 6.25 -5.06
CA ASP A 244 8.78 6.11 -3.63
C ASP A 244 7.64 6.61 -2.74
N ASN A 245 6.88 7.61 -3.22
CA ASN A 245 5.82 8.30 -2.46
C ASN A 245 4.43 7.73 -2.76
N PHE A 246 4.35 6.58 -3.43
CA PHE A 246 3.09 5.87 -3.59
C PHE A 246 2.62 5.34 -2.22
N LEU A 247 1.42 5.75 -1.82
CA LEU A 247 0.78 5.32 -0.57
C LEU A 247 -0.68 4.95 -0.80
N TYR A 248 -1.04 3.72 -0.44
CA TYR A 248 -2.39 3.20 -0.67
C TYR A 248 -2.86 2.28 0.45
N LEU A 249 -3.98 2.65 1.08
CA LEU A 249 -4.67 1.79 2.05
C LEU A 249 -5.63 0.85 1.31
N GLY A 250 -5.48 -0.46 1.49
CA GLY A 250 -6.37 -1.43 0.86
C GLY A 250 -6.17 -2.86 1.32
N PHE A 251 -6.88 -3.77 0.65
CA PHE A 251 -6.88 -5.19 1.00
C PHE A 251 -5.94 -5.99 0.09
N PHE A 252 -5.07 -6.79 0.71
CA PHE A 252 -4.12 -7.66 0.03
C PHE A 252 -4.11 -9.02 0.72
N ASN A 253 -4.11 -10.11 -0.06
CA ASN A 253 -4.13 -11.48 0.47
C ASN A 253 -2.76 -12.12 0.25
N PHE A 254 -2.04 -12.34 1.35
CA PHE A 254 -0.73 -13.00 1.38
C PHE A 254 -0.81 -14.48 1.75
N GLU A 255 -1.97 -15.03 2.15
CA GLU A 255 -2.09 -16.39 2.69
C GLU A 255 -1.48 -17.44 1.76
N ARG A 256 -1.73 -17.28 0.46
CA ARG A 256 -1.21 -18.21 -0.55
C ARG A 256 0.31 -18.14 -0.70
N PHE A 257 0.91 -16.98 -0.40
CA PHE A 257 2.36 -16.74 -0.50
C PHE A 257 3.09 -17.17 0.76
N VAL A 258 2.55 -16.90 1.96
CA VAL A 258 3.11 -17.42 3.23
C VAL A 258 3.09 -18.95 3.22
N MET A 259 1.99 -19.57 2.77
CA MET A 259 1.93 -21.03 2.58
C MET A 259 2.97 -21.52 1.55
N TYR A 260 3.25 -20.75 0.50
CA TYR A 260 4.25 -21.10 -0.49
C TYR A 260 5.67 -21.05 0.10
N GLU A 261 6.00 -20.01 0.87
CA GLU A 261 7.28 -19.87 1.57
C GLU A 261 7.47 -20.99 2.61
N ASP A 262 6.44 -21.34 3.36
CA ASP A 262 6.45 -22.48 4.30
C ASP A 262 6.65 -23.83 3.58
N LEU A 263 6.07 -23.98 2.40
CA LEU A 263 6.30 -25.15 1.53
C LEU A 263 7.71 -25.12 0.88
N GLY A 264 8.42 -24.00 0.99
CA GLY A 264 9.75 -23.72 0.46
C GLY A 264 10.89 -24.27 1.30
N GLY A 265 10.89 -25.58 1.61
CA GLY A 265 12.09 -26.43 1.72
C GLY A 265 13.22 -26.14 2.72
N ALA A 266 13.28 -24.98 3.40
CA ALA A 266 14.35 -24.61 4.33
C ALA A 266 13.91 -24.64 5.81
N ASN A 267 12.61 -24.54 6.10
CA ASN A 267 12.08 -24.40 7.47
C ASN A 267 11.47 -25.68 8.06
N TRP A 268 11.75 -26.87 7.50
CA TRP A 268 11.28 -28.10 8.15
C TRP A 268 12.26 -28.51 9.27
N PRO A 269 11.89 -28.44 10.56
CA PRO A 269 12.73 -28.99 11.62
C PRO A 269 12.90 -30.49 11.38
N ASP A 270 14.15 -30.96 11.32
CA ASP A 270 14.49 -32.35 11.04
C ASP A 270 13.63 -33.31 11.89
N GLY A 271 12.70 -34.02 11.24
CA GLY A 271 11.92 -35.08 11.90
C GLY A 271 10.43 -35.19 11.60
N ARG A 272 9.83 -34.34 10.74
CA ARG A 272 8.40 -34.49 10.39
C ARG A 272 8.05 -34.41 8.90
N LYS A 273 8.88 -34.90 7.98
CA LYS A 273 8.40 -35.04 6.59
C LYS A 273 7.38 -36.20 6.52
N PRO A 274 6.22 -36.03 5.83
CA PRO A 274 5.34 -37.16 5.51
C PRO A 274 6.01 -38.16 4.56
#